data_AF-A0A182YR60-F1
#
_entry.id   AF-A0A182YR60-F1
#
_cell.length_a   1.000
_cell.length_b   1.000
_cell.length_c   1.000
_cell.angle_alpha   90.00
_cell.angle_beta   90.00
_cell.angle_gamma   90.00
#
_symmetry.space_group_name_H-M   'P 1'
#
loop_
_entity.id
_entity.type
_entity.pdbx_description
1 polymer ?
#
loop_
_entity_poly.entity_id
_entity_poly.type
_entity_poly.pdbx_seq_one_letter_code
_entity_poly.pdbx_strand_id
1 'polypeptide(L)'
;MHQSAKITPFEALFGVKMRNKEDFNKIARARKACKYQNGDIVLIQKTQFNPGKKCTTKFLGTYKVMEGMPNDRYRVKKTGEVPNITTTAASYMKRYHVDDESL
;
A
#
# COMPACT_ATOMS: atom_id res chain seq x y z
N MET A 1 -48.05 -5.19 15.11
CA MET A 1 -46.59 -5.32 14.89
C MET A 1 -46.13 -4.07 14.15
N HIS A 2 -45.32 -3.21 14.76
CA HIS A 2 -44.79 -2.01 14.11
C HIS A 2 -43.57 -2.43 13.27
N GLN A 3 -43.68 -2.40 11.94
CA GLN A 3 -42.53 -2.62 11.08
C GLN A 3 -41.80 -1.29 10.92
N SER A 4 -40.58 -1.19 11.46
CA SER A 4 -39.72 -0.05 11.14
C SER A 4 -39.41 -0.07 9.64
N ALA A 5 -39.67 1.04 8.95
CA ALA A 5 -39.24 1.19 7.56
C ALA A 5 -37.72 0.99 7.49
N LYS A 6 -37.27 0.12 6.59
CA LYS A 6 -35.84 -0.19 6.39
C LYS A 6 -35.06 0.94 5.70
N ILE A 7 -35.71 2.08 5.46
CA ILE A 7 -35.18 3.24 4.76
C ILE A 7 -34.80 4.30 5.79
N THR A 8 -33.55 4.76 5.73
CA THR A 8 -33.10 5.85 6.58
C THR A 8 -33.62 7.19 6.05
N PRO A 9 -33.90 8.20 6.90
CA PRO A 9 -34.37 9.51 6.44
C PRO A 9 -33.43 10.17 5.41
N PHE A 10 -32.12 9.96 5.56
CA PHE A 10 -31.12 10.45 4.60
C PHE A 10 -31.25 9.78 3.22
N GLU A 11 -31.45 8.46 3.20
CA GLU A 11 -31.65 7.71 1.97
C GLU A 11 -32.96 8.11 1.26
N ALA A 12 -34.02 8.43 2.01
CA ALA A 12 -35.28 8.93 1.45
C ALA A 12 -35.14 10.33 0.84
N LEU A 13 -34.30 11.20 1.43
CA LEU A 13 -34.14 12.58 0.98
C LEU A 13 -33.21 12.70 -0.24
N PHE A 14 -32.10 11.95 -0.25
CA PHE A 14 -31.04 12.08 -1.25
C PHE A 14 -30.96 10.91 -2.23
N GLY A 15 -31.70 9.82 -2.00
CA GLY A 15 -31.65 8.61 -2.82
C GLY A 15 -30.31 7.86 -2.75
N VAL A 16 -29.38 8.29 -1.89
CA VAL A 16 -28.04 7.69 -1.74
C VAL A 16 -27.96 6.94 -0.42
N LYS A 17 -27.72 5.64 -0.50
CA LYS A 17 -27.47 4.80 0.66
C LYS A 17 -26.10 5.12 1.27
N MET A 18 -26.08 5.42 2.57
CA MET A 18 -24.82 5.61 3.29
C MET A 18 -24.06 4.29 3.43
N ARG A 19 -22.73 4.33 3.24
CA ARG A 19 -21.87 3.17 3.46
C ARG A 19 -21.87 2.80 4.94
N ASN A 20 -22.11 1.54 5.23
CA ASN A 20 -22.05 1.01 6.59
C ASN A 20 -20.65 0.42 6.88
N LYS A 21 -20.39 0.06 8.14
CA LYS A 21 -19.12 -0.56 8.57
C LYS A 21 -18.79 -1.83 7.78
N GLU A 22 -19.80 -2.59 7.37
CA GLU A 22 -19.62 -3.83 6.60
C GLU A 22 -19.16 -3.55 5.18
N ASP A 23 -19.64 -2.49 4.54
CA ASP A 23 -19.21 -2.05 3.21
C ASP A 23 -17.73 -1.67 3.24
N PHE A 24 -17.30 -0.94 4.28
CA PHE A 24 -15.88 -0.64 4.50
C PHE A 24 -15.05 -1.91 4.69
N ASN A 25 -15.52 -2.85 5.51
CA ASN A 25 -14.83 -4.12 5.72
C ASN A 25 -14.75 -4.96 4.43
N LYS A 26 -15.80 -4.97 3.60
CA LYS A 26 -15.81 -5.65 2.29
C LYS A 26 -14.79 -5.02 1.34
N ILE A 27 -14.76 -3.70 1.24
CA ILE A 27 -13.79 -2.99 0.38
C ILE A 27 -12.36 -3.24 0.86
N ALA A 28 -12.11 -3.17 2.17
CA ALA A 28 -10.79 -3.42 2.75
C ALA A 28 -10.33 -4.86 2.51
N ARG A 29 -11.23 -5.84 2.63
CA ARG A 29 -10.93 -7.26 2.35
C ARG A 29 -10.75 -7.57 0.86
N ALA A 30 -11.40 -6.83 -0.03
CA ALA A 30 -11.34 -7.05 -1.47
C ALA A 30 -10.01 -6.60 -2.09
N ARG A 31 -9.36 -5.58 -1.53
CA ARG A 31 -8.07 -5.07 -2.03
C ARG A 31 -6.92 -5.94 -1.56
N LYS A 32 -6.59 -6.97 -2.34
CA LYS A 32 -5.39 -7.78 -2.10
C LYS A 32 -4.14 -6.93 -2.36
N ALA A 33 -3.20 -6.92 -1.42
CA ALA A 33 -1.91 -6.29 -1.64
C ALA A 33 -1.11 -7.04 -2.72
N CYS A 34 -0.30 -6.31 -3.48
CA CYS A 34 0.69 -6.92 -4.36
C CYS A 34 1.65 -7.77 -3.52
N LYS A 35 1.80 -9.04 -3.90
CA LYS A 35 2.73 -9.96 -3.24
C LYS A 35 4.10 -9.88 -3.90
N TYR A 36 5.15 -9.94 -3.09
CA TYR A 36 6.53 -9.95 -3.55
C TYR A 36 7.20 -11.26 -3.13
N GLN A 37 8.12 -11.75 -3.94
CA GLN A 37 8.91 -12.93 -3.65
C GLN A 37 10.29 -12.54 -3.12
N ASN A 38 10.92 -13.46 -2.40
CA ASN A 38 12.29 -13.27 -1.93
C ASN A 38 13.21 -13.14 -3.15
N GLY A 39 14.01 -12.08 -3.18
CA GLY A 39 14.88 -11.76 -4.31
C GLY A 39 14.36 -10.68 -5.24
N ASP A 40 13.06 -10.36 -5.20
CA ASP A 40 12.48 -9.28 -6.01
C ASP A 40 13.17 -7.93 -5.74
N ILE A 41 13.38 -7.16 -6.81
CA ILE A 41 13.88 -5.79 -6.72
C ILE A 41 12.70 -4.83 -6.71
N VAL A 42 12.67 -3.95 -5.71
CA VAL A 42 11.57 -3.01 -5.48
C VAL A 42 12.09 -1.61 -5.21
N LEU A 43 11.30 -0.62 -5.61
CA LEU A 43 11.46 0.77 -5.19
C LEU A 43 10.59 1.03 -3.97
N ILE A 44 11.14 1.73 -2.98
CA ILE A 44 10.39 2.17 -1.79
C ILE A 44 10.03 3.64 -1.91
N GLN A 45 8.75 3.96 -1.73
CA GLN A 45 8.25 5.34 -1.76
C GLN A 45 8.69 6.11 -0.51
N LYS A 46 9.04 7.40 -0.67
CA LYS A 46 9.31 8.30 0.47
C LYS A 46 8.02 8.59 1.23
N THR A 47 8.06 8.42 2.56
CA THR A 47 6.89 8.62 3.44
C THR A 47 6.87 9.98 4.13
N GLN A 48 8.02 10.67 4.26
CA GLN A 48 8.10 11.98 4.89
C GLN A 48 7.87 13.12 3.88
N PHE A 49 6.79 13.86 4.07
CA PHE A 49 6.48 15.07 3.32
C PHE A 49 7.12 16.29 4.01
N ASN A 50 8.40 16.55 3.72
CA ASN A 50 9.07 17.75 4.24
C ASN A 50 8.78 18.95 3.33
N PRO A 51 8.61 20.16 3.88
CA PRO A 51 8.50 21.37 3.07
C PRO A 51 9.70 21.52 2.13
N GLY A 52 9.48 21.97 0.89
CA GLY A 52 10.52 22.17 -0.12
C GLY A 52 10.86 20.97 -1.02
N LYS A 53 10.21 19.81 -0.89
CA LYS A 53 10.55 18.58 -1.67
C LYS A 53 9.66 18.29 -2.89
N LYS A 54 8.98 19.29 -3.46
CA LYS A 54 8.06 19.10 -4.62
C LYS A 54 8.78 18.59 -5.88
N CYS A 55 10.06 18.93 -6.08
CA CYS A 55 10.87 18.53 -7.24
C CYS A 55 11.81 17.35 -6.97
N THR A 56 11.56 16.53 -5.95
CA THR A 56 12.42 15.36 -5.63
C THR A 56 11.80 14.06 -6.13
N THR A 57 12.65 13.08 -6.52
CA THR A 57 12.23 11.72 -6.85
C THR A 57 11.38 11.11 -5.74
N LYS A 58 10.23 10.56 -6.12
CA LYS A 58 9.23 9.97 -5.22
C LYS A 58 9.72 8.73 -4.46
N PHE A 59 10.75 8.06 -4.98
CA PHE A 59 11.32 6.83 -4.44
C PHE A 59 12.70 7.06 -3.81
N LEU A 60 13.07 6.21 -2.85
CA LEU A 60 14.36 6.25 -2.14
C LEU A 60 15.50 5.58 -2.93
N GLY A 61 15.20 4.55 -3.71
CA GLY A 61 16.18 3.72 -4.41
C GLY A 61 15.68 2.27 -4.55
N THR A 62 16.53 1.40 -5.08
CA THR A 62 16.27 -0.03 -5.25
C THR A 62 16.63 -0.83 -3.99
N TYR A 63 15.76 -1.77 -3.65
CA TYR A 63 15.89 -2.66 -2.51
C TYR A 63 15.59 -4.08 -2.95
N LYS A 64 16.29 -5.05 -2.36
CA LYS A 64 16.03 -6.47 -2.54
C LYS A 64 15.11 -6.98 -1.44
N VAL A 65 14.04 -7.68 -1.79
CA VAL A 65 13.15 -8.33 -0.83
C VAL A 65 13.88 -9.53 -0.23
N MET A 66 13.96 -9.57 1.10
CA MET A 66 14.64 -10.63 1.85
C MET A 66 13.64 -11.69 2.31
N GLU A 67 12.60 -11.26 3.03
CA GLU A 67 11.58 -12.15 3.59
C GLU A 67 10.22 -11.45 3.71
N GLY A 68 9.15 -12.23 3.60
CA GLY A 68 7.78 -11.81 3.85
C GLY A 68 7.42 -11.89 5.33
N MET A 69 6.80 -10.84 5.84
CA MET A 69 6.26 -10.73 7.20
C MET A 69 4.72 -10.71 7.18
N PRO A 70 4.06 -10.94 8.33
CA PRO A 70 2.62 -10.78 8.45
C PRO A 70 2.13 -9.39 8.02
N ASN A 71 0.85 -9.30 7.64
CA ASN A 71 0.19 -8.06 7.22
C ASN A 71 0.82 -7.38 6.00
N ASP A 72 1.25 -8.17 5.01
CA ASP A 72 1.83 -7.69 3.75
C ASP A 72 3.04 -6.78 3.95
N ARG A 73 3.81 -7.06 5.00
CA ARG A 73 5.08 -6.38 5.27
C ARG A 73 6.22 -7.23 4.76
N TYR A 74 7.32 -6.59 4.42
CA TYR A 74 8.52 -7.25 3.92
C TYR A 74 9.74 -6.64 4.58
N ARG A 75 10.71 -7.50 4.88
CA ARG A 75 12.07 -7.06 5.16
C ARG A 75 12.79 -6.88 3.84
N VAL A 76 13.43 -5.74 3.68
CA VAL A 76 14.06 -5.32 2.44
C VAL A 76 15.47 -4.84 2.72
N LYS A 77 16.41 -5.14 1.82
CA LYS A 77 17.81 -4.77 1.93
C LYS A 77 18.16 -3.79 0.82
N LYS A 78 18.67 -2.60 1.18
CA LYS A 78 19.18 -1.62 0.21
C LYS A 78 20.50 -2.09 -0.39
N THR A 79 20.68 -1.91 -1.69
CA THR A 79 21.95 -2.20 -2.37
C THR A 79 22.96 -1.07 -2.10
N GLY A 80 24.08 -1.35 -1.41
CA GLY A 80 25.25 -0.45 -1.35
C GLY A 80 25.56 0.40 -0.09
N GLU A 81 24.94 0.16 1.08
CA GLU A 81 25.17 0.91 2.36
C GLU A 81 25.09 -0.02 3.60
N VAL A 82 25.34 0.49 4.82
CA VAL A 82 25.24 -0.26 6.11
C VAL A 82 24.69 0.67 7.21
N PRO A 83 23.70 0.32 8.06
CA PRO A 83 22.86 -0.88 8.09
C PRO A 83 21.59 -0.71 7.23
N ASN A 84 21.40 -1.67 6.33
CA ASN A 84 20.52 -1.51 5.17
C ASN A 84 19.23 -2.31 5.18
N ILE A 85 18.88 -2.90 6.32
CA ILE A 85 17.70 -3.75 6.44
C ILE A 85 16.58 -2.92 7.06
N THR A 86 15.52 -2.70 6.30
CA THR A 86 14.33 -1.98 6.75
C THR A 86 13.10 -2.89 6.62
N THR A 87 12.04 -2.52 7.33
CA THR A 87 10.71 -3.14 7.14
C THR A 87 9.83 -2.15 6.41
N THR A 88 9.06 -2.64 5.43
CA THR A 88 8.16 -1.81 4.64
C THR A 88 6.89 -2.58 4.29
N ALA A 89 5.77 -1.88 4.20
CA ALA A 89 4.51 -2.45 3.74
C ALA A 89 4.44 -2.47 2.20
N ALA A 90 3.78 -3.49 1.66
CA ALA A 90 3.57 -3.66 0.21
C ALA A 90 3.00 -2.42 -0.48
N SER A 91 2.16 -1.65 0.23
CA SER A 91 1.53 -0.43 -0.29
C SER A 91 2.53 0.67 -0.66
N TYR A 92 3.73 0.67 -0.08
CA TYR A 92 4.79 1.64 -0.38
C TYR A 92 5.87 1.08 -1.31
N MET A 93 5.72 -0.17 -1.76
CA MET A 93 6.65 -0.84 -2.66
C MET A 93 6.13 -0.77 -4.08
N LYS A 94 7.04 -0.62 -5.04
CA LYS A 94 6.77 -0.76 -6.47
C LYS A 94 7.78 -1.74 -7.07
N ARG A 95 7.31 -2.75 -7.81
CA ARG A 95 8.21 -3.66 -8.55
C ARG A 95 9.09 -2.86 -9.50
N TYR A 96 10.38 -3.15 -9.48
CA TYR A 96 11.35 -2.57 -10.40
C TYR A 96 11.76 -3.65 -11.39
N HIS A 97 11.62 -3.37 -12.68
CA HIS A 97 12.24 -4.19 -13.71
C HIS A 97 13.65 -3.66 -13.90
N VAL A 98 14.65 -4.48 -13.61
CA VAL A 98 15.99 -4.25 -14.16
C VAL A 98 15.92 -4.83 -15.56
N ASP A 99 15.83 -3.98 -16.57
CA ASP A 99 16.19 -4.38 -17.92
C ASP A 99 17.72 -4.55 -17.90
N ASP A 100 18.21 -5.72 -18.30
CA ASP A 100 19.61 -6.19 -18.11
C ASP A 100 20.65 -5.42 -18.97
N GLU A 101 20.43 -4.13 -19.25
CA GLU A 101 21.32 -3.29 -20.04
C GLU A 101 21.84 -2.09 -19.24
N SER A 102 22.98 -2.30 -18.57
CA SER A 102 24.08 -1.32 -18.48
C SER A 102 25.21 -1.92 -17.61
N LEU A 103 25.98 -2.81 -18.23
CA LEU A 103 27.36 -3.11 -17.85
C LEU A 103 28.29 -2.01 -18.37
#